data_AF-A0A7X0NY72-F1
#
_entry.id   AF-A0A7X0NY72-F1
#
_cell.length_a   1.000
_cell.length_b   1.000
_cell.length_c   1.000
_cell.angle_alpha   90.00
_cell.angle_beta   90.00
_cell.angle_gamma   90.00
#
_symmetry.space_group_name_H-M   'P 1'
#
loop_
_entity.id
_entity.type
_entity.pdbx_description
1 polymer ?
#
loop_
_entity_poly.entity_id
_entity_poly.type
_entity_poly.pdbx_seq_one_letter_code
_entity_poly.pdbx_strand_id
1 'polypeptide(L)'
;MHFSPRPNLAAIRPVLDTTPSDVASALALNVVAAAAVVRPVVPDMRHQRHGTLLFTTGGAAVEPHRDRAVSGIAYAAESACACMLHDTLAGGGVHVAQVTIVGPIGPGARHEPDKVAQELWRLHTTHDQPLLVLR
;
A
#
# COMPACT_ATOMS: atom_id res chain seq x y z
N MET A 1 11.97 -2.27 -3.29
CA MET A 1 10.85 -3.15 -3.72
C MET A 1 9.57 -2.33 -3.67
N HIS A 2 8.72 -2.46 -4.69
CA HIS A 2 7.44 -1.78 -4.77
C HIS A 2 6.30 -2.81 -4.82
N PHE A 3 5.26 -2.59 -4.04
CA PHE A 3 4.09 -3.44 -3.96
C PHE A 3 2.83 -2.63 -4.32
N SER A 4 2.15 -3.07 -5.39
CA SER A 4 0.93 -2.42 -5.88
C SER A 4 -0.10 -3.47 -6.30
N PRO A 5 -0.89 -3.97 -5.34
CA PRO A 5 -1.94 -4.93 -5.63
C PRO A 5 -3.09 -4.24 -6.38
N ARG A 6 -3.42 -4.75 -7.58
CA ARG A 6 -4.61 -4.28 -8.29
C ARG A 6 -5.84 -5.02 -7.76
N PRO A 7 -6.87 -4.34 -7.22
CA PRO A 7 -8.07 -5.00 -6.75
C PRO A 7 -8.87 -5.58 -7.92
N ASN A 8 -9.53 -6.70 -7.69
CA ASN A 8 -10.56 -7.21 -8.60
C ASN A 8 -11.78 -6.27 -8.55
N LEU A 9 -12.09 -5.60 -9.65
CA LEU A 9 -13.18 -4.63 -9.71
C LEU A 9 -14.55 -5.26 -9.43
N ALA A 10 -14.76 -6.54 -9.79
CA ALA A 10 -16.01 -7.26 -9.51
C ALA A 10 -16.24 -7.51 -8.00
N ALA A 11 -15.19 -7.40 -7.18
CA ALA A 11 -15.28 -7.55 -5.74
C ALA A 11 -15.62 -6.23 -5.02
N ILE A 12 -15.66 -5.09 -5.73
CA ILE A 12 -16.03 -3.80 -5.16
C ILE A 12 -17.55 -3.76 -5.02
N ARG A 13 -18.02 -3.96 -3.79
CA ARG A 13 -19.44 -4.04 -3.45
C ARG A 13 -19.76 -3.30 -2.15
N PRO A 14 -21.05 -2.98 -1.92
CA PRO A 14 -21.55 -2.51 -0.63
C PRO A 14 -21.16 -3.44 0.52
N VAL A 15 -21.01 -2.86 1.71
CA VAL A 15 -20.60 -3.61 2.91
C VAL A 15 -21.56 -4.75 3.27
N LEU A 16 -22.86 -4.59 3.04
CA LEU A 16 -23.85 -5.65 3.30
C LEU A 16 -23.87 -6.76 2.23
N ASP A 17 -23.31 -6.49 1.05
CA ASP A 17 -23.22 -7.44 -0.07
C ASP A 17 -21.82 -8.09 -0.18
N THR A 18 -20.94 -7.78 0.76
CA THR A 18 -19.58 -8.29 0.84
C THR A 18 -19.56 -9.57 1.67
N THR A 19 -19.11 -10.67 1.06
CA THR A 19 -19.04 -11.96 1.75
C THR A 19 -17.73 -12.12 2.53
N PRO A 20 -17.66 -13.04 3.52
CA PRO A 20 -16.40 -13.36 4.20
C PRO A 20 -15.29 -13.79 3.24
N SER A 21 -15.62 -14.47 2.14
CA SER A 21 -14.65 -14.91 1.13
C SER A 21 -14.05 -13.73 0.35
N ASP A 22 -14.84 -12.68 0.12
CA ASP A 22 -14.36 -11.45 -0.53
C ASP A 22 -13.34 -10.72 0.35
N VAL A 23 -13.64 -10.63 1.66
CA VAL A 23 -12.71 -10.06 2.65
C VAL A 23 -11.43 -10.89 2.72
N ALA A 24 -11.54 -12.21 2.81
CA ALA A 24 -10.38 -13.10 2.86
C ALA A 24 -9.50 -12.96 1.60
N SER A 25 -10.11 -12.88 0.42
CA SER A 25 -9.39 -12.70 -0.84
C SER A 25 -8.68 -11.35 -0.91
N ALA A 26 -9.32 -10.28 -0.44
CA ALA A 26 -8.73 -8.96 -0.38
C ALA A 26 -7.56 -8.90 0.62
N LEU A 27 -7.68 -9.53 1.79
CA LEU A 27 -6.59 -9.64 2.75
C LEU A 27 -5.44 -10.51 2.24
N ALA A 28 -5.73 -11.60 1.53
CA ALA A 28 -4.71 -12.42 0.89
C ALA A 28 -3.90 -11.59 -0.12
N LEU A 29 -4.58 -10.79 -0.93
CA LEU A 29 -3.94 -9.94 -1.92
C LEU A 29 -3.12 -8.79 -1.32
N ASN A 30 -3.63 -8.10 -0.29
CA ASN A 30 -2.96 -6.88 0.21
C ASN A 30 -1.98 -7.16 1.36
N VAL A 31 -2.29 -8.10 2.26
CA VAL A 31 -1.50 -8.34 3.48
C VAL A 31 -0.65 -9.60 3.36
N VAL A 32 -1.25 -10.72 2.96
CA VAL A 32 -0.50 -11.99 2.88
C VAL A 32 0.56 -11.93 1.79
N ALA A 33 0.22 -11.39 0.61
CA ALA A 33 1.18 -11.19 -0.46
C ALA A 33 2.28 -10.18 -0.07
N ALA A 34 1.93 -9.07 0.61
CA ALA A 34 2.91 -8.14 1.15
C ALA A 34 3.92 -8.86 2.07
N ALA A 35 3.44 -9.62 3.06
CA ALA A 35 4.29 -10.39 3.97
C ALA A 35 5.17 -11.41 3.21
N ALA A 36 4.61 -12.06 2.19
CA ALA A 36 5.32 -13.04 1.38
C ALA A 36 6.49 -12.42 0.59
N VAL A 37 6.34 -11.20 0.09
CA VAL A 37 7.42 -10.51 -0.66
C VAL A 37 8.41 -9.81 0.28
N VAL A 38 7.95 -9.29 1.42
CA VAL A 38 8.82 -8.64 2.43
C VAL A 38 9.77 -9.65 3.08
N ARG A 39 9.27 -10.83 3.45
CA ARG A 39 10.03 -11.86 4.18
C ARG A 39 11.40 -12.22 3.57
N PRO A 40 11.52 -12.49 2.25
CA PRO A 40 12.81 -12.83 1.66
C PRO A 40 13.78 -11.65 1.49
N VAL A 41 13.29 -10.40 1.35
CA VAL A 41 14.15 -9.25 1.04
C VAL A 41 14.69 -8.54 2.28
N VAL A 42 13.94 -8.55 3.39
CA VAL A 42 14.31 -7.81 4.61
C VAL A 42 15.65 -8.24 5.22
N PRO A 43 16.01 -9.55 5.31
CA PRO A 43 17.29 -9.94 5.89
C PRO A 43 18.49 -9.32 5.17
N ASP A 44 18.47 -9.30 3.83
CA ASP A 44 19.54 -8.72 3.02
C ASP A 44 19.57 -7.19 3.15
N MET A 45 18.41 -6.53 3.07
CA MET A 45 18.31 -5.07 3.28
C MET A 45 18.85 -4.65 4.66
N ARG A 46 18.57 -5.44 5.71
CA ARG A 46 19.10 -5.20 7.07
C ARG A 46 20.61 -5.41 7.14
N HIS A 47 21.12 -6.46 6.50
CA HIS A 47 22.57 -6.73 6.45
C HIS A 47 23.31 -5.59 5.74
N GLN A 48 22.78 -5.10 4.63
CA GLN A 48 23.35 -3.98 3.87
C GLN A 48 23.08 -2.60 4.51
N ARG A 49 22.21 -2.54 5.53
CA ARG A 49 21.65 -1.29 6.09
C ARG A 49 21.16 -0.32 5.02
N HIS A 50 20.57 -0.89 3.98
CA HIS A 50 20.09 -0.16 2.82
C HIS A 50 18.91 -0.90 2.20
N GLY A 51 17.85 -0.17 1.89
CA GLY A 51 16.71 -0.70 1.15
C GLY A 51 15.46 0.14 1.34
N THR A 52 14.48 -0.09 0.47
CA THR A 52 13.17 0.53 0.61
C THR A 52 12.05 -0.45 0.29
N LEU A 53 11.03 -0.45 1.14
CA LEU A 53 9.74 -1.10 0.93
C LEU A 53 8.68 -0.02 0.70
N LEU A 54 8.08 0.01 -0.50
CA LEU A 54 7.04 0.96 -0.86
C LEU A 54 5.70 0.25 -1.07
N PHE A 55 4.70 0.64 -0.30
CA PHE A 55 3.32 0.15 -0.37
C PHE A 55 2.42 1.17 -1.07
N THR A 56 1.44 0.71 -1.83
CA THR A 56 0.44 1.61 -2.45
C THR A 56 -0.97 1.16 -2.18
N THR A 57 -1.79 2.11 -1.76
CA THR A 57 -3.21 1.91 -1.47
C THR A 57 -4.07 2.94 -2.19
N GLY A 58 -5.38 2.72 -2.21
CA GLY A 58 -6.35 3.68 -2.75
C GLY A 58 -7.01 4.51 -1.65
N GLY A 59 -7.73 5.56 -2.04
CA GLY A 59 -8.37 6.49 -1.09
C GLY A 59 -9.27 5.88 -0.01
N ALA A 60 -9.77 4.65 -0.20
CA ALA A 60 -10.50 3.91 0.83
C ALA A 60 -9.66 3.59 2.09
N ALA A 61 -8.32 3.72 2.02
CA ALA A 61 -7.42 3.62 3.16
C ALA A 61 -7.55 4.81 4.13
N VAL A 62 -7.96 5.98 3.62
CA VAL A 62 -8.07 7.23 4.39
C VAL A 62 -9.53 7.55 4.67
N GLU A 63 -10.40 7.35 3.68
CA GLU A 63 -11.84 7.56 3.80
C GLU A 63 -12.59 6.29 3.36
N PRO A 64 -12.90 5.38 4.30
CA PRO A 64 -13.66 4.17 4.01
C PRO A 64 -15.01 4.50 3.34
N HIS A 65 -15.33 3.82 2.25
CA HIS A 65 -16.57 4.04 1.51
C HIS A 65 -17.47 2.82 1.60
N ARG A 66 -18.76 3.03 1.91
CA ARG A 66 -19.75 1.95 2.08
C ARG A 66 -19.84 1.00 0.88
N ASP A 67 -19.62 1.53 -0.33
CA ASP A 67 -19.66 0.78 -1.61
C ASP A 67 -18.33 0.15 -2.01
N ARG A 68 -17.30 0.24 -1.17
CA ARG A 68 -15.94 -0.27 -1.42
C ARG A 68 -15.39 -1.01 -0.21
N ALA A 69 -16.22 -1.84 0.42
CA ALA A 69 -15.91 -2.46 1.71
C ALA A 69 -14.60 -3.27 1.71
N VAL A 70 -14.40 -4.13 0.71
CA VAL A 70 -13.16 -4.93 0.59
C VAL A 70 -11.91 -4.04 0.48
N SER A 71 -11.99 -2.91 -0.23
CA SER A 71 -10.88 -1.97 -0.36
C SER A 71 -10.59 -1.28 0.97
N GLY A 72 -11.62 -0.79 1.66
CA GLY A 72 -11.44 -0.14 2.97
C GLY A 72 -10.81 -1.08 3.99
N ILE A 73 -11.33 -2.30 4.12
CA ILE A 73 -10.82 -3.29 5.07
C ILE A 73 -9.38 -3.70 4.72
N ALA A 74 -9.12 -4.05 3.46
CA ALA A 74 -7.81 -4.54 3.07
C ALA A 74 -6.74 -3.45 3.11
N TYR A 75 -7.06 -2.21 2.70
CA TYR A 75 -6.09 -1.11 2.76
C TYR A 75 -5.83 -0.65 4.19
N ALA A 76 -6.81 -0.71 5.09
CA ALA A 76 -6.56 -0.46 6.51
C ALA A 76 -5.60 -1.50 7.11
N ALA A 77 -5.78 -2.77 6.75
CA ALA A 77 -4.90 -3.85 7.18
C ALA A 77 -3.49 -3.74 6.59
N GLU A 78 -3.37 -3.38 5.30
CA GLU A 78 -2.08 -3.09 4.66
C GLU A 78 -1.38 -1.90 5.32
N SER A 79 -2.13 -0.83 5.62
CA SER A 79 -1.59 0.36 6.29
C SER A 79 -1.06 0.05 7.70
N ALA A 80 -1.77 -0.79 8.45
CA ALA A 80 -1.29 -1.28 9.73
C ALA A 80 0.00 -2.11 9.57
N CYS A 81 0.07 -2.98 8.56
CA CYS A 81 1.26 -3.77 8.26
C CYS A 81 2.47 -2.89 7.90
N ALA A 82 2.29 -1.92 7.00
CA ALA A 82 3.33 -0.98 6.59
C ALA A 82 3.84 -0.14 7.76
N CYS A 83 2.93 0.33 8.63
CA CYS A 83 3.28 1.07 9.85
C CYS A 83 4.13 0.21 10.81
N MET A 84 3.69 -1.01 11.12
CA MET A 84 4.46 -1.91 11.99
C MET A 84 5.83 -2.27 11.40
N LEU A 85 5.93 -2.44 10.08
CA LEU A 85 7.21 -2.65 9.38
C LEU A 85 8.12 -1.43 9.48
N HIS A 86 7.58 -0.22 9.32
CA HIS A 86 8.31 1.02 9.49
C HIS A 86 8.94 1.10 10.89
N ASP A 87 8.12 0.94 11.93
CA ASP A 87 8.59 1.01 13.32
C ASP A 87 9.63 -0.07 13.64
N THR A 88 9.43 -1.29 13.13
CA THR A 88 10.33 -2.42 13.36
C THR A 88 11.69 -2.25 12.67
N LEU A 89 11.72 -1.56 11.52
CA LEU A 89 12.93 -1.40 10.70
C LEU A 89 13.58 -0.01 10.87
N ALA A 90 12.97 0.89 11.63
CA ALA A 90 13.49 2.20 11.96
C ALA A 90 14.91 2.12 12.55
N GLY A 91 15.80 3.02 12.10
CA GLY A 91 17.23 3.02 12.48
C GLY A 91 18.08 1.89 11.85
N GLY A 92 17.44 0.90 11.22
CA GLY A 92 18.10 -0.24 10.56
C GLY A 92 18.63 0.05 9.15
N GLY A 93 18.42 1.26 8.61
CA GLY A 93 18.79 1.63 7.24
C GLY A 93 17.84 1.11 6.17
N VAL A 94 16.74 0.46 6.56
CA VAL A 94 15.66 0.04 5.66
C VAL A 94 14.50 0.99 5.81
N HIS A 95 14.16 1.70 4.73
CA HIS A 95 13.04 2.62 4.71
C HIS A 95 11.74 1.89 4.35
N VAL A 96 10.66 2.23 5.05
CA VAL A 96 9.32 1.74 4.74
C VAL A 96 8.41 2.94 4.62
N ALA A 97 7.70 3.02 3.49
CA ALA A 97 6.71 4.06 3.25
C ALA A 97 5.48 3.53 2.50
N GLN A 98 4.36 4.22 2.71
CA GLN A 98 3.11 3.99 2.00
C GLN A 98 2.69 5.24 1.22
N VAL A 99 2.15 5.04 0.02
CA VAL A 99 1.46 6.08 -0.76
C VAL A 99 0.00 5.71 -0.93
N THR A 100 -0.90 6.55 -0.42
CA THR A 100 -2.33 6.44 -0.66
C THR A 100 -2.76 7.38 -1.77
N ILE A 101 -3.33 6.84 -2.84
CA ILE A 101 -3.75 7.61 -4.01
C ILE A 101 -5.26 7.75 -4.00
N VAL A 102 -5.75 8.97 -3.75
CA VAL A 102 -7.19 9.29 -3.71
C VAL A 102 -7.63 9.73 -5.10
N GLY A 103 -8.33 8.84 -5.80
CA GLY A 103 -8.91 9.11 -7.12
C GLY A 103 -8.22 8.37 -8.28
N PRO A 104 -8.69 8.58 -9.51
CA PRO A 104 -8.20 7.85 -10.67
C PRO A 104 -6.81 8.31 -11.12
N ILE A 105 -6.04 7.36 -11.64
CA ILE A 105 -4.74 7.58 -12.27
C ILE A 105 -4.89 7.31 -13.77
N GLY A 106 -4.43 8.23 -14.62
CA GLY A 106 -4.47 8.08 -16.07
C GLY A 106 -4.37 9.42 -16.80
N PRO A 107 -4.20 9.42 -18.14
CA PRO A 107 -4.10 10.65 -18.91
C PRO A 107 -5.35 11.52 -18.75
N GLY A 108 -5.18 12.77 -18.31
CA GLY A 108 -6.29 13.71 -18.07
C GLY A 108 -7.16 13.34 -16.86
N ALA A 109 -6.76 12.34 -16.07
CA ALA A 109 -7.39 12.03 -14.79
C ALA A 109 -6.91 12.99 -13.70
N ARG A 110 -7.37 12.77 -12.46
CA ARG A 110 -6.91 13.53 -11.30
C ARG A 110 -5.39 13.41 -11.10
N HIS A 111 -4.87 12.20 -11.26
CA HIS A 111 -3.45 11.90 -11.08
C HIS A 111 -2.85 11.46 -12.42
N GLU A 112 -1.82 12.18 -12.86
CA GLU A 112 -1.00 11.76 -14.00
C GLU A 112 -0.03 10.65 -13.55
N PRO A 113 0.12 9.55 -14.31
CA PRO A 113 0.98 8.42 -13.95
C PRO A 113 2.42 8.85 -13.62
N ASP A 114 3.00 9.74 -14.42
CA ASP A 114 4.38 10.21 -14.25
C ASP A 114 4.57 10.98 -12.94
N LYS A 115 3.56 11.74 -12.51
CA LYS A 115 3.61 12.46 -11.23
C LYS A 115 3.56 11.51 -10.04
N VAL A 116 2.72 10.46 -10.12
CA VAL A 116 2.68 9.42 -9.08
C VAL A 116 4.01 8.66 -9.01
N ALA A 117 4.60 8.33 -10.16
CA ALA A 117 5.91 7.68 -10.22
C ALA A 117 7.02 8.57 -9.62
N GLN A 118 6.96 9.89 -9.88
CA GLN A 118 7.91 10.84 -9.32
C GLN A 118 7.82 10.92 -7.78
N GLU A 119 6.62 10.88 -7.21
CA GLU A 119 6.45 10.84 -5.75
C GLU A 119 6.96 9.53 -5.14
N LEU A 120 6.70 8.38 -5.78
CA LEU A 120 7.27 7.10 -5.35
C LEU A 120 8.81 7.12 -5.39
N TRP A 121 9.39 7.67 -6.46
CA TRP A 121 10.84 7.83 -6.60
C TRP A 121 11.41 8.77 -5.53
N ARG A 122 10.73 9.88 -5.25
CA ARG A 122 11.13 10.82 -4.21
C ARG A 122 11.15 10.12 -2.86
N LEU A 123 10.08 9.44 -2.46
CA LEU A 123 10.05 8.67 -1.21
C LEU A 123 11.16 7.63 -1.12
N HIS A 124 11.47 6.96 -2.24
CA HIS A 124 12.59 6.00 -2.30
C HIS A 124 13.97 6.65 -2.09
N THR A 125 14.14 7.92 -2.43
CA THR A 125 15.45 8.60 -2.41
C THR A 125 15.64 9.54 -1.23
N THR A 126 14.56 10.14 -0.70
CA THR A 126 14.62 11.11 0.40
C THR A 126 14.36 10.50 1.78
N HIS A 127 13.59 9.40 1.84
CA HIS A 127 13.22 8.71 3.09
C HIS A 127 12.59 9.60 4.17
N ASP A 128 11.91 10.67 3.76
CA ASP A 128 11.52 11.79 4.61
C ASP A 128 10.19 11.57 5.34
N GLN A 129 9.33 10.68 4.83
CA GLN A 129 8.02 10.44 5.41
C GLN A 129 7.55 8.97 5.24
N PRO A 130 6.93 8.38 6.27
CA PRO A 130 6.43 7.01 6.22
C PRO A 130 5.07 6.87 5.51
N LEU A 131 4.32 7.96 5.36
CA LEU A 131 3.00 7.96 4.73
C LEU A 131 2.82 9.24 3.90
N LEU A 132 2.43 9.06 2.63
CA LEU A 132 2.03 10.14 1.72
C LEU A 132 0.60 9.89 1.24
N VAL A 133 -0.25 10.92 1.31
CA VAL A 133 -1.61 10.86 0.75
C VAL A 133 -1.71 11.84 -0.41
N LEU A 134 -1.87 11.31 -1.63
CA LEU A 134 -2.12 12.10 -2.84
C LEU A 134 -3.63 12.32 -2.99
N ARG A 135 -4.06 13.59 -2.92
CA ARG A 135 -5.48 14.00 -3.01
C ARG A 135 -5.84 14.66 -4.33
#